data_AF-A0A224XMD5-F1
#
_entry.id   AF-A0A224XMD5-F1
#
_cell.length_a   1.000
_cell.length_b   1.000
_cell.length_c   1.000
_cell.angle_alpha   90.00
_cell.angle_beta   90.00
_cell.angle_gamma   90.00
#
_symmetry.space_group_name_H-M   'P 1'
#
loop_
_entity.id
_entity.type
_entity.pdbx_description
1 polymer ?
#
loop_
_entity_poly.entity_id
_entity_poly.type
_entity_poly.pdbx_seq_one_letter_code
_entity_poly.pdbx_strand_id
1 'polypeptide(L)'
;MSVKRRTEVLNKLFMKHITDIMATSSASTDLLDYSIEITRVAVSIDYKALSVYWFNRGMSSNDQIEEKLQEHAKILRHELSQLRLMPHIPHIVFVKDKRQVLMNTVEDILKTADMGVASSDSEVEDKHEDRLLSPMATNVFGLNRAKILEKVKRSMKKYSTELTPRQ
;
A
#
# COMPACT_ATOMS: atom_id res chain seq x y z
N MET A 1 -0.28 -38.22 4.03
CA MET A 1 0.48 -37.02 3.60
C MET A 1 0.75 -36.92 2.07
N SER A 2 0.60 -37.99 1.28
CA SER A 2 0.96 -37.97 -0.17
C SER A 2 0.01 -37.16 -1.09
N VAL A 3 -1.29 -37.11 -0.77
CA VAL A 3 -2.31 -36.47 -1.64
C VAL A 3 -2.10 -34.96 -1.80
N LYS A 4 -1.68 -34.27 -0.73
CA LYS A 4 -1.40 -32.82 -0.75
C LYS A 4 -0.29 -32.44 -1.73
N ARG A 5 0.77 -33.24 -1.80
CA ARG A 5 1.91 -32.99 -2.70
C ARG A 5 1.49 -33.09 -4.17
N ARG A 6 0.63 -34.07 -4.52
CA ARG A 6 0.10 -34.20 -5.88
C ARG A 6 -0.83 -33.04 -6.24
N THR A 7 -1.72 -32.63 -5.34
CA THR A 7 -2.59 -31.46 -5.57
C THR A 7 -1.80 -30.18 -5.74
N GLU A 8 -0.71 -29.99 -4.99
CA GLU A 8 0.14 -28.79 -5.11
C GLU A 8 0.84 -28.72 -6.47
N VAL A 9 1.38 -29.85 -6.96
CA VAL A 9 1.99 -29.91 -8.30
C VAL A 9 0.93 -29.62 -9.37
N LEU A 10 -0.26 -30.22 -9.27
CA LEU A 10 -1.36 -29.96 -10.19
C LEU A 10 -1.81 -28.50 -10.14
N ASN A 11 -1.95 -27.89 -8.96
CA ASN A 11 -2.31 -26.48 -8.83
C ASN A 11 -1.31 -25.56 -9.55
N LYS A 12 -0.01 -25.84 -9.40
CA LYS A 12 1.05 -25.07 -10.11
C LYS A 12 0.98 -25.27 -11.62
N LEU A 13 0.72 -26.51 -12.06
CA LEU A 13 0.64 -26.85 -13.48
C LEU A 13 -0.60 -26.21 -14.12
N PHE A 14 -1.76 -26.31 -13.47
CA PHE A 14 -2.99 -25.64 -13.90
C PHE A 14 -2.83 -24.13 -13.90
N MET A 15 -2.22 -23.54 -12.87
CA MET A 15 -1.92 -22.12 -12.86
C MET A 15 -1.13 -21.72 -14.12
N LYS A 16 0.00 -22.39 -14.38
CA LYS A 16 0.85 -22.07 -15.53
C LYS A 16 0.10 -22.20 -16.86
N HIS A 17 -0.59 -23.33 -17.07
CA HIS A 17 -1.27 -23.57 -18.34
C HIS A 17 -2.49 -22.68 -18.55
N ILE A 18 -3.28 -22.42 -17.51
CA ILE A 18 -4.43 -21.53 -17.65
C ILE A 18 -3.95 -20.11 -17.96
N THR A 19 -2.91 -19.62 -17.28
CA THR A 19 -2.31 -18.31 -17.61
C THR A 19 -1.76 -18.29 -19.04
N ASP A 20 -1.10 -19.36 -19.47
CA ASP A 20 -0.53 -19.48 -20.83
C ASP A 20 -1.62 -19.53 -21.92
N ILE A 21 -2.71 -20.28 -21.69
CA ILE A 21 -3.86 -20.32 -22.59
C ILE A 21 -4.58 -18.97 -22.59
N MET A 22 -4.70 -18.29 -21.45
CA MET A 22 -5.36 -16.97 -21.40
C MET A 22 -4.50 -15.91 -22.11
N ALA A 23 -3.18 -16.06 -22.11
CA ALA A 23 -2.27 -15.20 -22.87
C ALA A 23 -2.22 -15.54 -24.38
N THR A 24 -2.40 -16.81 -24.74
CA THR A 24 -2.22 -17.32 -26.12
C THR A 24 -3.53 -17.44 -26.89
N SER A 25 -4.65 -17.70 -26.20
CA SER A 25 -5.92 -17.99 -26.86
C SER A 25 -6.32 -16.79 -27.70
N SER A 26 -6.69 -17.04 -28.94
CA SER A 26 -7.08 -16.04 -29.95
C SER A 26 -8.31 -15.19 -29.56
N ALA A 27 -8.91 -15.49 -28.40
CA ALA A 27 -9.94 -14.69 -27.74
C ALA A 27 -9.38 -13.66 -26.74
N SER A 28 -8.06 -13.49 -26.73
CA SER A 28 -7.36 -12.51 -25.93
C SER A 28 -7.81 -11.08 -26.22
N THR A 29 -8.38 -10.76 -27.38
CA THR A 29 -8.90 -9.40 -27.65
C THR A 29 -10.07 -9.05 -26.75
N ASP A 30 -11.09 -9.91 -26.72
CA ASP A 30 -12.28 -9.67 -25.89
C ASP A 30 -11.90 -9.66 -24.41
N LEU A 31 -10.94 -10.49 -24.01
CA LEU A 31 -10.52 -10.61 -22.61
C LEU A 31 -9.50 -9.54 -22.16
N LEU A 32 -8.66 -9.02 -23.09
CA LEU A 32 -7.76 -7.89 -22.84
C LEU A 32 -8.54 -6.62 -22.54
N ASP A 33 -9.64 -6.40 -23.25
CA ASP A 33 -10.51 -5.24 -23.05
C ASP A 33 -11.02 -5.19 -21.60
N TYR A 34 -11.18 -6.36 -20.97
CA TYR A 34 -11.58 -6.50 -19.57
C TYR A 34 -10.43 -6.61 -18.58
N SER A 35 -9.16 -6.58 -18.98
CA SER A 35 -8.00 -6.63 -18.04
C SER A 35 -8.15 -7.69 -16.93
N ILE A 36 -8.56 -8.90 -17.31
CA ILE A 36 -8.81 -10.00 -16.37
C ILE A 36 -7.50 -10.66 -15.97
N GLU A 37 -7.29 -10.80 -14.67
CA GLU A 37 -6.09 -11.42 -14.10
C GLU A 37 -6.46 -12.62 -13.23
N ILE A 38 -5.72 -13.73 -13.39
CA ILE A 38 -5.90 -14.93 -12.57
C ILE A 38 -4.97 -14.85 -11.37
N THR A 39 -5.54 -14.88 -10.17
CA THR A 39 -4.77 -14.78 -8.92
C THR A 39 -4.40 -16.15 -8.35
N ARG A 40 -5.36 -17.08 -8.36
CA ARG A 40 -5.18 -18.39 -7.73
C ARG A 40 -5.95 -19.47 -8.47
N VAL A 41 -5.39 -20.68 -8.50
CA VAL A 41 -6.07 -21.87 -8.97
C VAL A 41 -6.00 -22.94 -7.88
N ALA A 42 -7.16 -23.51 -7.54
CA ALA A 42 -7.26 -24.54 -6.51
C ALA A 42 -8.09 -25.72 -7.03
N VAL A 43 -7.46 -26.89 -7.06
CA VAL A 43 -8.16 -28.15 -7.32
C VAL A 43 -8.81 -28.64 -6.03
N SER A 44 -10.08 -29.03 -6.11
CA SER A 44 -10.77 -29.68 -4.99
C SER A 44 -10.11 -31.03 -4.64
N ILE A 45 -10.16 -31.43 -3.37
CA ILE A 45 -9.62 -32.72 -2.89
C ILE A 45 -10.25 -33.90 -3.64
N ASP A 46 -11.51 -33.74 -4.06
CA ASP A 46 -12.24 -34.76 -4.82
C ASP A 46 -11.88 -34.77 -6.31
N TYR A 47 -11.00 -33.88 -6.77
CA TYR A 47 -10.60 -33.71 -8.18
C TYR A 47 -11.76 -33.51 -9.17
N LYS A 48 -12.94 -33.13 -8.67
CA LYS A 48 -14.17 -32.90 -9.48
C LYS A 48 -14.34 -31.45 -9.90
N ALA A 49 -13.84 -30.51 -9.11
CA ALA A 49 -13.97 -29.08 -9.35
C ALA A 49 -12.60 -28.39 -9.31
N LEU A 50 -12.41 -27.45 -10.23
CA LEU A 50 -11.26 -26.57 -10.33
C LEU A 50 -11.73 -25.14 -10.10
N SER A 51 -11.41 -24.58 -8.95
CA SER A 51 -11.75 -23.20 -8.61
C SER A 51 -10.64 -22.28 -9.12
N VAL A 52 -10.99 -21.48 -10.13
CA VAL A 52 -10.11 -20.45 -10.70
C VAL A 52 -10.55 -19.11 -10.14
N TYR A 53 -9.67 -18.50 -9.35
CA TYR A 53 -9.88 -17.19 -8.76
C TYR A 53 -9.39 -16.11 -9.70
N TRP A 54 -10.28 -15.22 -10.08
CA TRP A 54 -10.01 -14.13 -10.99
C TRP A 54 -10.34 -12.79 -10.36
N PHE A 55 -9.66 -11.75 -10.82
CA PHE A 55 -9.94 -10.36 -10.48
C PHE A 55 -9.90 -9.52 -11.76
N ASN A 56 -10.68 -8.44 -11.78
CA ASN A 56 -10.72 -7.48 -12.88
C ASN A 56 -10.35 -6.09 -12.34
N ARG A 57 -9.39 -5.43 -13.00
CA ARG A 57 -8.97 -4.05 -12.71
C ARG A 57 -9.88 -2.99 -13.34
N GLY A 58 -10.57 -3.31 -14.42
CA GLY A 58 -11.51 -2.45 -15.14
C GLY A 58 -12.89 -2.32 -14.49
N MET A 59 -13.62 -1.28 -14.88
CA MET A 59 -14.97 -0.94 -14.40
C MET A 59 -16.11 -1.74 -15.06
N SER A 60 -15.80 -2.86 -15.69
CA SER A 60 -16.78 -3.59 -16.48
C SER A 60 -17.75 -4.39 -15.61
N SER A 61 -19.00 -4.50 -16.07
CA SER A 61 -20.06 -5.24 -15.38
C SER A 61 -19.64 -6.70 -15.14
N ASN A 62 -19.69 -7.13 -13.87
CA ASN A 62 -19.24 -8.48 -13.47
C ASN A 62 -19.97 -9.58 -14.25
N ASP A 63 -21.24 -9.38 -14.58
CA ASP A 63 -22.09 -10.36 -15.26
C ASP A 63 -21.59 -10.66 -16.69
N GLN A 64 -21.15 -9.64 -17.44
CA GLN A 64 -20.63 -9.82 -18.80
C GLN A 64 -19.30 -10.57 -18.79
N ILE A 65 -18.47 -10.32 -17.77
CA ILE A 65 -17.19 -10.99 -17.60
C ILE A 65 -17.40 -12.46 -17.24
N GLU A 66 -18.39 -12.75 -16.39
CA GLU A 66 -18.72 -14.12 -16.00
C GLU A 66 -19.24 -14.94 -17.19
N GLU A 67 -20.11 -14.35 -18.02
CA GLU A 67 -20.58 -14.97 -19.26
C GLU A 67 -19.41 -15.31 -20.20
N LYS A 68 -18.50 -14.35 -20.43
CA LYS A 68 -17.32 -14.55 -21.27
C LYS A 68 -16.37 -15.60 -20.70
N LEU A 69 -16.07 -15.56 -19.40
CA LEU A 69 -15.27 -16.58 -18.74
C LEU A 69 -15.91 -17.96 -18.86
N GLN A 70 -17.24 -18.04 -18.82
CA GLN A 70 -17.96 -19.31 -18.98
C GLN A 70 -17.89 -19.86 -20.42
N GLU A 71 -17.88 -19.00 -21.44
CA GLU A 71 -17.57 -19.41 -22.82
C GLU A 71 -16.14 -19.97 -22.90
N HIS A 72 -15.17 -19.27 -22.31
CA HIS A 72 -13.77 -19.71 -22.24
C HIS A 72 -13.55 -20.96 -21.39
N ALA A 73 -14.43 -21.25 -20.42
CA ALA A 73 -14.35 -22.46 -19.59
C ALA A 73 -14.31 -23.74 -20.42
N LYS A 74 -15.14 -23.79 -21.48
CA LYS A 74 -15.24 -24.95 -22.37
C LYS A 74 -13.96 -25.12 -23.20
N ILE A 75 -13.43 -24.01 -23.70
CA ILE A 75 -12.19 -23.97 -24.48
C ILE A 75 -11.02 -24.38 -23.59
N LEU A 76 -10.88 -23.79 -22.40
CA LEU A 76 -9.88 -24.15 -21.41
C LEU A 76 -9.93 -25.63 -21.06
N ARG A 77 -11.14 -26.20 -20.89
CA ARG A 77 -11.28 -27.64 -20.64
C ARG A 77 -10.79 -28.48 -21.82
N HIS A 78 -11.06 -28.07 -23.05
CA HIS A 78 -10.56 -28.76 -24.24
C HIS A 78 -9.03 -28.72 -24.33
N GLU A 79 -8.43 -27.54 -24.17
CA GLU A 79 -6.99 -27.33 -24.20
C GLU A 79 -6.27 -28.12 -23.10
N LEU A 80 -6.79 -28.06 -21.87
CA LEU A 80 -6.27 -28.85 -20.75
C LEU A 80 -6.36 -30.36 -21.02
N SER A 81 -7.33 -30.81 -21.83
CA SER A 81 -7.49 -32.21 -22.23
C SER A 81 -6.42 -32.65 -23.22
N GLN A 82 -6.00 -31.74 -24.11
CA GLN A 82 -4.91 -31.99 -25.04
C GLN A 82 -3.57 -32.13 -24.31
N LEU A 83 -3.37 -31.37 -23.23
CA LEU A 83 -2.17 -31.42 -22.39
C LEU A 83 -2.03 -32.71 -21.58
N ARG A 84 -3.01 -33.64 -21.63
CA ARG A 84 -3.02 -34.96 -20.97
C ARG A 84 -2.61 -34.92 -19.48
N LEU A 85 -2.91 -33.82 -18.80
CA LEU A 85 -2.54 -33.61 -17.39
C LEU A 85 -3.29 -34.57 -16.45
N MET A 86 -4.52 -34.94 -16.83
CA MET A 86 -5.37 -35.87 -16.09
C MET A 86 -6.34 -36.58 -17.05
N PRO A 87 -6.69 -37.86 -16.82
CA PRO A 87 -7.62 -38.61 -17.67
C PRO A 87 -9.05 -38.04 -17.68
N HIS A 88 -9.46 -37.33 -16.64
CA HIS A 88 -10.73 -36.60 -16.63
C HIS A 88 -10.52 -35.21 -16.04
N ILE A 89 -10.87 -34.16 -16.76
CA ILE A 89 -10.66 -32.79 -16.28
C ILE A 89 -11.84 -32.33 -15.43
N PRO A 90 -11.57 -31.81 -14.21
CA PRO A 90 -12.58 -31.26 -13.34
C PRO A 90 -13.38 -30.14 -13.99
N HIS A 91 -14.60 -29.93 -13.51
CA HIS A 91 -15.40 -28.78 -13.90
C HIS A 91 -14.70 -27.49 -13.45
N ILE A 92 -14.48 -26.57 -14.40
CA ILE A 92 -13.86 -25.27 -14.14
C ILE A 92 -14.94 -24.33 -13.58
N VAL A 93 -14.69 -23.78 -12.40
CA VAL A 93 -15.57 -22.82 -11.74
C VAL A 93 -14.78 -21.53 -11.54
N PHE A 94 -15.29 -20.45 -12.12
CA PHE A 94 -14.72 -19.13 -11.95
C PHE A 94 -15.28 -18.49 -10.69
N VAL A 95 -14.39 -17.99 -9.82
CA VAL A 95 -14.77 -17.35 -8.56
C VAL A 95 -14.07 -16.01 -8.47
N LYS A 96 -14.81 -14.94 -8.21
CA LYS A 96 -14.21 -13.62 -8.01
C LYS A 96 -13.37 -13.57 -6.73
N ASP A 97 -12.12 -13.11 -6.85
CA ASP A 97 -11.24 -12.95 -5.70
C ASP A 97 -11.55 -11.66 -4.94
N LYS A 98 -12.26 -11.80 -3.81
CA LYS A 98 -12.56 -10.67 -2.91
C LYS A 98 -11.31 -10.11 -2.22
N ARG A 99 -10.23 -10.90 -2.09
CA ARG A 99 -9.01 -10.45 -1.38
C ARG A 99 -8.27 -9.39 -2.19
N GLN A 100 -8.19 -9.57 -3.51
CA GLN A 100 -7.54 -8.60 -4.39
C GLN A 100 -8.34 -7.30 -4.51
N VAL A 101 -9.68 -7.39 -4.55
CA VAL A 101 -10.54 -6.19 -4.48
C VAL A 101 -10.19 -5.37 -3.24
N LEU A 102 -10.12 -6.02 -2.07
CA LEU A 102 -9.82 -5.36 -0.81
C LEU A 102 -8.41 -4.75 -0.80
N MET A 103 -7.40 -5.48 -1.29
CA MET A 103 -6.03 -4.97 -1.38
C MET A 103 -5.94 -3.73 -2.27
N ASN A 104 -6.58 -3.73 -3.44
CA ASN A 104 -6.61 -2.56 -4.32
C ASN A 104 -7.31 -1.37 -3.67
N THR A 105 -8.39 -1.58 -2.92
CA THR A 105 -9.04 -0.51 -2.15
C THR A 105 -8.10 0.05 -1.09
N VAL A 106 -7.37 -0.81 -0.38
CA VAL A 106 -6.38 -0.38 0.60
C VAL A 106 -5.26 0.42 -0.08
N GLU A 107 -4.72 -0.03 -1.21
CA GLU A 107 -3.70 0.69 -1.99
C GLU A 107 -4.19 2.07 -2.45
N ASP A 108 -5.44 2.18 -2.89
CA ASP A 108 -6.01 3.46 -3.35
C ASP A 108 -6.18 4.46 -2.18
N ILE A 109 -6.63 3.96 -1.02
CA ILE A 109 -6.69 4.74 0.22
C ILE A 109 -5.28 5.16 0.66
N LEU A 110 -4.31 4.24 0.61
CA LEU A 110 -2.91 4.52 0.94
C LEU A 110 -2.32 5.58 0.01
N LYS A 111 -2.57 5.49 -1.30
CA LYS A 111 -2.13 6.47 -2.28
C LYS A 111 -2.70 7.87 -2.01
N THR A 112 -3.95 7.94 -1.57
CA THR A 112 -4.60 9.20 -1.19
C THR A 112 -4.02 9.76 0.11
N ALA A 113 -3.66 8.89 1.07
CA ALA A 113 -3.09 9.28 2.36
C ALA A 113 -1.60 9.66 2.29
N ASP A 114 -0.85 9.12 1.32
CA ASP A 114 0.57 9.41 1.09
C ASP A 114 0.80 10.69 0.28
N MET A 115 -0.27 11.43 -0.03
CA MET A 115 -0.18 12.87 -0.26
C MET A 115 0.18 13.51 1.09
N GLY A 116 1.45 13.41 1.46
CA GLY A 116 2.01 14.21 2.54
C GLY A 116 1.56 15.65 2.35
N VAL A 117 1.34 16.37 3.46
CA VAL A 117 1.21 17.82 3.41
C VAL A 117 2.30 18.30 2.46
N ALA A 118 1.90 18.95 1.36
CA ALA A 118 2.88 19.62 0.54
C ALA A 118 3.66 20.44 1.56
N SER A 119 4.96 20.17 1.70
CA SER A 119 5.86 21.16 2.25
C SER A 119 5.70 22.29 1.26
N SER A 120 4.71 23.12 1.54
CA SER A 120 4.70 24.49 1.16
C SER A 120 5.94 25.05 1.87
N ASP A 121 7.08 24.81 1.24
CA ASP A 121 8.03 25.84 0.87
C ASP A 121 7.34 26.76 -0.18
N SER A 122 6.04 27.05 -0.02
CA SER A 122 5.70 28.44 0.11
C SER A 122 6.67 28.96 1.16
N GLU A 123 7.61 29.77 0.71
CA GLU A 123 7.87 31.02 1.40
C GLU A 123 6.49 31.56 1.81
N VAL A 124 6.00 31.09 2.96
CA VAL A 124 5.18 31.91 3.81
C VAL A 124 6.12 33.09 3.99
N GLU A 125 5.84 34.16 3.25
CA GLU A 125 6.00 35.50 3.79
C GLU A 125 5.34 35.42 5.15
N ASP A 126 6.12 34.96 6.12
CA ASP A 126 5.79 35.02 7.51
C ASP A 126 5.60 36.51 7.65
N LYS A 127 4.34 36.91 7.84
CA LYS A 127 4.04 38.22 8.37
C LYS A 127 4.66 38.19 9.76
N HIS A 128 5.98 38.34 9.82
CA HIS A 128 6.72 38.88 10.93
C HIS A 128 6.18 40.31 11.07
N GLU A 129 4.94 40.42 11.58
CA GLU A 129 4.77 41.32 12.70
C GLU A 129 5.87 40.90 13.66
N ASP A 130 6.89 41.74 13.77
CA ASP A 130 7.84 41.74 14.87
C ASP A 130 7.02 41.76 16.16
N ARG A 131 6.50 40.59 16.55
CA ARG A 131 5.92 40.37 17.85
C ARG A 131 7.10 40.53 18.76
N LEU A 132 7.26 41.75 19.28
CA LEU A 132 8.14 42.07 20.39
C LEU A 132 7.85 41.01 21.45
N LEU A 133 8.66 39.95 21.46
CA LEU A 133 8.52 38.88 22.41
C LEU A 133 8.68 39.54 23.77
N SER A 134 7.69 39.32 24.64
CA SER A 134 7.76 39.85 25.99
C SER A 134 9.09 39.39 26.59
N PRO A 135 9.90 40.30 27.19
CA PRO A 135 11.21 39.96 27.67
C PRO A 135 11.11 38.74 28.61
N MET A 136 11.92 37.72 28.32
CA MET A 136 11.93 36.44 29.02
C MET A 136 11.95 36.67 30.53
N ALA A 137 10.91 36.19 31.22
CA ALA A 137 10.79 36.36 32.66
C ALA A 137 12.01 35.76 33.36
N THR A 138 12.70 36.56 34.18
CA THR A 138 13.98 36.20 34.82
C THR A 138 13.82 35.71 36.26
N ASN A 139 12.60 35.38 36.67
CA ASN A 139 12.25 34.91 38.00
C ASN A 139 11.81 33.44 37.93
N VAL A 140 12.76 32.51 38.01
CA VAL A 140 12.50 31.06 38.01
C VAL A 140 12.78 30.52 39.43
N PHE A 141 11.88 29.71 39.99
CA PHE A 141 11.99 29.14 41.35
C PHE A 141 12.23 30.15 42.49
N GLY A 142 11.65 31.35 42.40
CA GLY A 142 11.82 32.40 43.40
C GLY A 142 13.20 33.09 43.37
N LEU A 143 14.09 32.69 42.46
CA LEU A 143 15.40 33.29 42.28
C LEU A 143 15.31 34.43 41.27
N ASN A 144 15.37 35.67 41.77
CA ASN A 144 15.32 36.87 40.94
C ASN A 144 16.71 37.20 40.39
N ARG A 145 16.97 36.82 39.13
CA ARG A 145 18.26 37.08 38.46
C ARG A 145 18.58 38.57 38.33
N ALA A 146 17.58 39.44 38.18
CA ALA A 146 17.80 40.89 38.07
C ALA A 146 18.43 41.49 39.34
N LYS A 147 17.96 41.08 40.53
CA LYS A 147 18.55 41.50 41.81
C LYS A 147 19.98 40.99 41.98
N ILE A 148 20.28 39.78 41.51
CA ILE A 148 21.64 39.20 41.56
C ILE A 148 22.59 40.05 40.72
N LEU A 149 22.22 40.34 39.47
CA LEU A 149 23.04 41.12 38.55
C LEU A 149 23.24 42.56 39.03
N GLU A 150 22.24 43.17 39.64
CA GLU A 150 22.38 44.51 40.21
C GLU A 150 23.40 44.52 41.37
N LYS A 151 23.35 43.50 42.24
CA LYS A 151 24.31 43.36 43.34
C LYS A 151 25.74 43.16 42.82
N VAL A 152 25.90 42.35 41.77
CA VAL A 152 27.19 42.16 41.07
C VAL A 152 27.69 43.46 40.43
N LYS A 153 26.81 44.22 39.77
CA LYS A 153 27.19 45.52 39.17
C LYS A 153 27.61 46.53 40.24
N ARG A 154 26.90 46.58 41.37
CA ARG A 154 27.26 47.45 42.50
C ARG A 154 28.58 47.04 43.14
N SER A 155 28.88 45.74 43.31
CA SER A 155 30.18 45.30 43.82
C SER A 155 31.31 45.64 42.85
N MET A 156 31.13 45.37 41.55
CA MET A 156 32.13 45.71 40.52
C MET A 156 32.42 47.22 40.47
N LYS A 157 31.39 48.07 40.60
CA LYS A 157 31.57 49.53 40.62
C LYS A 157 32.31 50.02 41.88
N LYS A 158 32.13 49.36 43.02
CA LYS A 158 32.88 49.70 44.25
C LYS A 158 34.37 49.42 44.05
N TYR A 159 34.72 48.25 43.51
CA TYR A 159 36.11 47.92 43.20
C TYR A 159 36.71 48.78 42.09
N SER A 160 35.93 49.18 41.08
CA SER A 160 36.43 50.06 40.02
C SER A 160 36.69 51.50 40.48
N THR A 161 36.06 51.94 41.58
CA THR A 161 36.21 53.33 42.10
C THR A 161 37.36 53.44 43.10
N GLU A 162 37.82 52.34 43.71
CA GLU A 162 38.97 52.35 44.64
C GLU A 162 40.33 52.20 43.94
N LEU A 163 40.35 52.02 42.62
CA LEU A 163 41.58 51.88 41.81
C LEU A 163 42.07 53.19 41.14
N THR A 164 41.48 54.35 41.47
CA THR A 164 42.07 55.66 41.14
C THR A 164 42.82 56.20 42.37
N PRO A 165 44.16 56.17 42.42
CA PRO A 165 44.91 56.75 43.52
C PRO A 165 44.74 58.28 43.54
N ARG A 166 44.60 58.84 44.75
CA ARG A 166 44.72 60.28 45.02
C ARG A 166 46.09 60.75 44.51
N GLN A 167 46.08 61.70 43.57
CA GLN A 167 47.13 62.70 43.38
C GLN A 167 46.56 64.06 43.75
#